data_AF-A0A4V2RNB1-F1
#
_entry.id   AF-A0A4V2RNB1-F1
#
_cell.length_a   1.000
_cell.length_b   1.000
_cell.length_c   1.000
_cell.angle_alpha   90.00
_cell.angle_beta   90.00
_cell.angle_gamma   90.00
#
_symmetry.space_group_name_H-M   'P 1'
#
loop_
_entity.id
_entity.type
_entity.pdbx_description
1 polymer ?
#
loop_
_entity_poly.entity_id
_entity_poly.type
_entity_poly.pdbx_seq_one_letter_code
_entity_poly.pdbx_strand_id
1 'polypeptide(L)'
;MIKLNIERMIRMRGHGNPLHYLQEQGFSYRACYIMLKGSVTLVKFNQLEHLCRLLHCTPNDLLEWTPKEETPEELSLPLAKLLRRGTYSPLVGAIQGIPPSKLDKALELLKKLGEEE
;
A
#
# COMPACT_ATOMS: atom_id res chain seq x y z
N MET A 1 15.19 -8.05 -5.55
CA MET A 1 15.41 -6.74 -4.92
C MET A 1 14.23 -6.37 -4.03
N ILE A 2 14.50 -5.98 -2.78
CA ILE A 2 13.49 -5.40 -1.88
C ILE A 2 13.38 -3.90 -2.20
N LYS A 3 12.15 -3.38 -2.25
CA LYS A 3 11.86 -1.95 -2.42
C LYS A 3 10.71 -1.52 -1.51
N LEU A 4 10.68 -0.22 -1.22
CA LEU A 4 9.54 0.41 -0.56
C LEU A 4 8.42 0.66 -1.59
N ASN A 5 7.22 0.18 -1.32
CA ASN A 5 6.02 0.39 -2.13
C ASN A 5 4.88 1.00 -1.29
N ILE A 6 5.03 2.27 -0.92
CA ILE A 6 3.98 3.01 -0.21
C ILE A 6 2.82 3.41 -1.12
N GLU A 7 3.08 3.58 -2.43
CA GLU A 7 2.07 4.01 -3.39
C GLU A 7 0.88 3.04 -3.41
N ARG A 8 1.17 1.73 -3.43
CA ARG A 8 0.16 0.67 -3.36
C ARG A 8 -0.76 0.85 -2.15
N MET A 9 -0.18 1.05 -0.96
CA MET A 9 -0.96 1.15 0.28
C MET A 9 -1.84 2.41 0.31
N ILE A 10 -1.29 3.54 -0.12
CA ILE A 10 -2.04 4.81 -0.19
C ILE A 10 -3.25 4.67 -1.12
N ARG A 11 -3.06 4.05 -2.29
CA ARG A 11 -4.14 3.90 -3.28
C ARG A 11 -5.15 2.82 -2.93
N MET A 12 -4.72 1.74 -2.27
CA MET A 12 -5.64 0.73 -1.72
C MET A 12 -6.62 1.34 -0.72
N ARG A 13 -6.18 2.36 0.04
CA ARG A 13 -7.02 3.13 0.96
C ARG A 13 -7.91 4.18 0.29
N GLY A 14 -7.88 4.27 -1.04
CA GLY A 14 -8.75 5.15 -1.82
C GLY A 14 -8.20 6.55 -2.10
N HIS A 15 -6.94 6.84 -1.73
CA HIS A 15 -6.30 8.11 -2.08
C HIS A 15 -5.78 8.06 -3.51
N GLY A 16 -6.45 8.79 -4.42
CA GLY A 16 -6.12 8.79 -5.85
C GLY A 16 -4.81 9.51 -6.20
N ASN A 17 -4.34 10.41 -5.34
CA ASN A 17 -3.10 11.17 -5.53
C ASN A 17 -2.12 10.95 -4.36
N PRO A 18 -1.21 9.95 -4.47
CA PRO A 18 -0.27 9.63 -3.40
C PRO A 18 0.73 10.74 -3.07
N LEU A 19 1.13 11.53 -4.07
CA LEU A 19 2.03 12.66 -3.89
C LEU A 19 1.38 13.72 -2.99
N HIS A 20 0.16 14.11 -3.36
CA HIS A 20 -0.61 15.09 -2.59
C HIS A 20 -0.89 14.59 -1.17
N TYR A 21 -1.35 13.33 -1.03
CA TYR A 21 -1.59 12.71 0.27
C TYR A 21 -0.37 12.81 1.18
N LEU A 22 0.83 12.45 0.71
CA LEU A 22 2.05 12.56 1.52
C LEU A 22 2.42 14.02 1.84
N GLN A 23 2.20 14.96 0.93
CA GLN A 23 2.47 16.37 1.21
C GLN A 23 1.55 16.93 2.31
N GLU A 24 0.27 16.54 2.33
CA GLU A 24 -0.67 16.92 3.38
C GLU A 24 -0.27 16.37 4.75
N GLN A 25 0.44 15.23 4.78
CA GLN A 25 1.01 14.66 6.01
C GLN A 25 2.35 15.28 6.41
N GLY A 26 2.80 16.35 5.73
CA GLY A 26 3.98 17.12 6.07
C GLY A 26 5.30 16.63 5.46
N PHE A 27 5.26 15.65 4.55
CA PHE A 27 6.47 15.23 3.83
C PHE A 27 6.88 16.26 2.77
N SER A 28 8.18 16.51 2.63
CA SER A 28 8.69 17.37 1.56
C SER A 28 8.45 16.75 0.18
N TYR A 29 8.23 17.58 -0.85
CA TYR A 29 8.05 17.11 -2.22
C TYR A 29 9.14 16.14 -2.67
N ARG A 30 10.41 16.45 -2.35
CA ARG A 30 11.55 15.58 -2.68
C ARG A 30 11.46 14.23 -1.98
N ALA A 31 11.08 14.20 -0.71
CA ALA A 31 10.87 12.95 0.02
C ALA A 31 9.73 12.14 -0.61
N CYS A 32 8.58 12.76 -0.90
CA CYS A 32 7.46 12.12 -1.57
C CYS A 32 7.87 11.51 -2.91
N TYR A 33 8.56 12.28 -3.76
CA TYR A 33 9.01 11.83 -5.07
C TYR A 33 9.93 10.60 -4.98
N ILE A 34 10.92 10.62 -4.07
CA ILE A 34 11.84 9.48 -3.89
C ILE A 34 11.08 8.24 -3.37
N MET A 35 10.17 8.43 -2.41
CA MET A 35 9.39 7.33 -1.84
C MET A 35 8.42 6.70 -2.85
N LEU A 36 7.77 7.50 -3.69
CA LEU A 36 6.80 7.02 -4.67
C LEU A 36 7.46 6.38 -5.89
N LYS A 37 8.62 6.89 -6.32
CA LYS A 37 9.39 6.30 -7.42
C LYS A 37 9.97 4.91 -7.07
N GLY A 38 9.92 4.50 -5.80
CA GLY A 38 10.52 3.26 -5.33
C GLY A 38 12.04 3.27 -5.37
N SER A 39 12.66 4.45 -5.52
CA SER A 39 14.12 4.64 -5.58
C SER A 39 14.74 4.89 -4.20
N VAL A 40 14.03 4.52 -3.12
CA VAL A 40 14.54 4.65 -1.76
C VAL A 40 15.62 3.60 -1.55
N THR A 41 16.85 4.04 -1.32
CA THR A 41 17.98 3.16 -1.01
C THR A 41 18.15 2.93 0.49
N LEU A 42 17.58 3.82 1.31
CA LEU A 42 17.64 3.77 2.77
C LEU A 42 16.34 4.30 3.37
N VAL A 43 15.70 3.50 4.22
CA VAL A 43 14.59 3.92 5.09
C VAL A 43 15.06 3.81 6.54
N LYS A 44 14.96 4.90 7.29
CA LYS A 44 15.22 4.88 8.73
C LYS A 44 14.04 4.26 9.47
N PHE A 45 14.27 3.56 10.58
CA PHE A 45 13.18 2.92 11.34
C PHE A 45 12.12 3.90 11.81
N ASN A 46 12.49 5.12 12.23
CA ASN A 46 11.53 6.16 12.60
C ASN A 46 10.61 6.57 11.43
N GLN A 47 11.14 6.62 10.21
CA GLN A 47 10.36 6.90 9.01
C GLN A 47 9.42 5.72 8.69
N LEU A 48 9.90 4.50 8.82
CA LEU A 48 9.11 3.29 8.60
C LEU A 48 7.95 3.19 9.61
N GLU A 49 8.23 3.43 10.88
CA GLU A 49 7.23 3.48 11.95
C GLU A 49 6.20 4.57 11.69
N HIS A 50 6.64 5.78 11.34
CA HIS A 50 5.74 6.89 11.03
C HIS A 50 4.79 6.54 9.86
N LEU A 51 5.30 5.93 8.80
CA LEU A 51 4.48 5.45 7.67
C LEU A 51 3.52 4.34 8.10
N CYS A 52 3.94 3.41 8.95
CA CYS A 52 3.08 2.34 9.46
C CYS A 52 1.92 2.87 10.31
N ARG A 53 2.19 3.89 11.15
CA ARG A 53 1.16 4.57 11.95
C ARG A 53 0.18 5.35 11.08
N LEU A 54 0.70 6.07 10.08
CA LEU A 54 -0.11 6.83 9.13
C LEU A 54 -1.03 5.92 8.29
N LEU A 55 -0.49 4.79 7.82
CA LEU A 55 -1.17 3.89 6.91
C LEU A 55 -1.81 2.68 7.61
N HIS A 56 -1.85 2.66 8.94
CA HIS A 56 -2.37 1.56 9.77
C HIS A 56 -1.97 0.18 9.22
N CYS A 57 -0.66 -0.05 9.10
CA CYS A 57 -0.11 -1.28 8.53
C CYS A 57 1.19 -1.70 9.21
N THR A 58 1.75 -2.83 8.81
CA THR A 58 3.06 -3.30 9.27
C THR A 58 4.17 -2.93 8.29
N PRO A 59 5.46 -3.00 8.69
CA PRO A 59 6.58 -2.83 7.78
C PRO A 59 6.52 -3.73 6.54
N ASN A 60 6.10 -4.99 6.69
CA ASN A 60 6.00 -5.94 5.58
C ASN A 60 4.95 -5.54 4.54
N ASP A 61 3.94 -4.76 4.93
CA ASP A 61 2.92 -4.26 4.00
C ASP A 61 3.45 -3.17 3.08
N LEU A 62 4.44 -2.40 3.57
CA LEU A 62 5.12 -1.33 2.83
C LEU A 62 6.27 -1.85 1.96
N LEU A 63 6.73 -3.08 2.18
CA LEU A 63 7.83 -3.69 1.45
C LEU A 63 7.33 -4.61 0.34
N GLU A 64 8.04 -4.60 -0.77
CA GLU A 64 7.84 -5.51 -1.89
C GLU A 64 9.18 -6.12 -2.27
N TRP A 65 9.15 -7.40 -2.63
CA TRP A 65 10.30 -8.09 -3.18
C TRP A 65 10.03 -8.48 -4.64
N THR A 66 10.99 -8.19 -5.50
CA THR A 66 11.03 -8.68 -6.89
C THR A 66 12.16 -9.71 -7.00
N PRO A 67 11.90 -10.95 -7.42
CA PRO A 67 12.96 -11.95 -7.59
C PRO A 67 13.96 -11.51 -8.67
N LYS A 68 15.18 -12.06 -8.67
CA LYS A 68 16.10 -11.86 -9.80
C LYS A 68 15.62 -12.69 -10.99
N GLU A 69 15.12 -13.88 -10.73
CA GLU A 69 14.57 -14.82 -11.72
C GLU A 69 13.34 -15.51 -11.13
N GLU A 70 12.29 -15.73 -11.93
CA GLU A 70 11.07 -16.41 -11.46
C GLU A 70 11.21 -17.93 -11.44
N THR A 71 12.26 -18.43 -10.78
CA THR A 71 12.52 -19.87 -10.64
C THR A 71 11.82 -20.46 -9.41
N PRO A 72 11.50 -21.77 -9.41
CA PRO A 72 10.94 -22.43 -8.23
C PRO A 72 11.81 -22.25 -6.97
N GLU A 73 13.13 -22.26 -7.13
CA GLU A 73 14.10 -22.06 -6.06
C GLU A 73 13.97 -20.65 -5.46
N GLU A 74 13.95 -19.58 -6.27
CA GLU A 74 13.77 -18.22 -5.76
C GLU A 74 12.39 -18.03 -5.11
N LEU A 75 11.34 -18.60 -5.69
CA LEU A 75 9.98 -18.50 -5.15
C LEU A 75 9.76 -19.32 -3.87
N SER A 76 10.65 -20.27 -3.56
CA SER A 76 10.63 -21.02 -2.29
C SER A 76 11.21 -20.25 -1.11
N LEU A 77 11.94 -19.14 -1.36
CA LEU A 77 12.55 -18.34 -0.32
C LEU A 77 11.49 -17.67 0.57
N PRO A 78 11.75 -17.44 1.86
CA PRO A 78 10.81 -16.73 2.73
C PRO A 78 10.43 -15.33 2.23
N LEU A 79 11.29 -14.69 1.43
CA LEU A 79 11.01 -13.41 0.79
C LEU A 79 9.83 -13.47 -0.19
N ALA A 80 9.43 -14.65 -0.65
CA ALA A 80 8.25 -14.83 -1.48
C ALA A 80 6.97 -14.28 -0.83
N LYS A 81 6.92 -14.16 0.51
CA LYS A 81 5.83 -13.50 1.25
C LYS A 81 5.68 -12.00 0.91
N LEU A 82 6.74 -11.37 0.41
CA LEU A 82 6.76 -9.97 -0.03
C LEU A 82 6.51 -9.81 -1.54
N LEU A 83 6.28 -10.91 -2.27
CA LEU A 83 5.87 -10.83 -3.68
C LEU A 83 4.48 -10.19 -3.74
N ARG A 84 4.35 -9.15 -4.59
CA ARG A 84 3.06 -8.52 -4.88
C ARG A 84 2.74 -8.79 -6.35
N ARG A 85 1.88 -9.78 -6.60
CA ARG A 85 1.40 -10.12 -7.95
C ARG A 85 0.16 -9.30 -8.27
N GLY A 86 0.24 -8.47 -9.30
CA GLY A 86 -0.90 -7.71 -9.84
C GLY A 86 -0.96 -6.22 -9.47
N THR A 87 -1.82 -5.50 -10.18
CA THR A 87 -2.20 -4.13 -9.87
C THR A 87 -3.19 -4.16 -8.71
N TYR A 88 -2.98 -3.37 -7.66
CA TYR A 88 -4.03 -3.17 -6.65
C TYR A 88 -5.26 -2.57 -7.34
N SER A 89 -6.45 -3.08 -7.04
CA SER A 89 -7.69 -2.42 -7.43
C SER A 89 -8.04 -1.43 -6.31
N PRO A 90 -8.12 -0.11 -6.58
CA PRO A 90 -8.53 0.84 -5.57
C PRO A 90 -9.93 0.47 -5.06
N LEU A 91 -10.13 0.47 -3.74
CA LEU A 91 -11.44 0.23 -3.12
C LEU A 91 -12.53 1.13 -3.74
N VAL A 92 -12.17 2.37 -4.06
CA VAL A 92 -13.03 3.36 -4.71
C VAL A 92 -13.58 2.85 -6.06
N GLY A 93 -12.78 2.12 -6.84
CA GLY A 93 -13.23 1.57 -8.12
C GLY A 93 -14.31 0.50 -7.94
N ALA A 94 -14.20 -0.33 -6.89
CA ALA A 94 -15.24 -1.31 -6.57
C ALA A 94 -16.55 -0.63 -6.14
N ILE A 95 -16.46 0.48 -5.39
CA ILE A 95 -17.63 1.25 -4.95
C ILE A 95 -18.36 1.90 -6.13
N GLN A 96 -17.63 2.39 -7.15
CA GLN A 96 -18.23 3.03 -8.34
C GLN A 96 -19.18 2.11 -9.13
N GLY A 97 -18.99 0.78 -9.06
CA GLY A 97 -19.87 -0.19 -9.70
C GLY A 97 -21.13 -0.53 -8.91
N ILE A 98 -21.27 -0.03 -7.67
CA ILE A 98 -22.40 -0.35 -6.78
C ILE A 98 -23.58 0.57 -7.11
N PRO A 99 -24.78 0.02 -7.43
CA PRO A 99 -25.97 0.85 -7.64
C PRO A 99 -26.31 1.68 -6.40
N PRO A 100 -26.83 2.92 -6.54
CA PRO A 100 -27.12 3.80 -5.40
C PRO A 100 -27.95 3.14 -4.29
N SER A 101 -28.96 2.34 -4.67
CA SER A 101 -29.82 1.57 -3.75
C SER A 101 -29.11 0.59 -2.83
N LYS A 102 -27.85 0.24 -3.10
CA LYS A 102 -27.06 -0.74 -2.34
C LYS A 102 -25.89 -0.10 -1.58
N LEU A 103 -25.70 1.22 -1.66
CA LEU A 103 -24.57 1.91 -1.03
C LEU A 103 -24.61 1.83 0.50
N ASP A 104 -25.79 1.96 1.12
CA ASP A 104 -25.92 1.84 2.58
C ASP A 104 -25.51 0.45 3.07
N LYS A 105 -25.97 -0.59 2.37
CA LYS A 105 -25.59 -1.97 2.67
C LYS A 105 -24.10 -2.22 2.47
N ALA A 106 -23.50 -1.63 1.43
CA ALA A 106 -22.06 -1.72 1.22
C ALA A 106 -21.27 -1.07 2.37
N LEU A 107 -21.73 0.10 2.83
CA LEU A 107 -21.13 0.79 3.98
C LEU A 107 -21.24 -0.03 5.27
N GLU A 108 -22.38 -0.67 5.53
CA GLU A 108 -22.56 -1.55 6.69
C GLU A 108 -21.58 -2.73 6.69
N LEU A 109 -21.40 -3.37 5.52
CA LEU A 109 -20.45 -4.48 5.39
C LEU A 109 -19.01 -4.03 5.62
N LEU A 110 -18.62 -2.86 5.09
CA LEU A 110 -17.29 -2.29 5.29
C LEU A 110 -17.03 -1.95 6.76
N LYS A 111 -18.04 -1.46 7.50
CA LYS A 111 -17.91 -1.19 8.94
C LYS A 111 -17.68 -2.47 9.74
N LYS A 112 -18.45 -3.53 9.46
CA LYS A 112 -18.28 -4.82 10.13
C LYS A 112 -16.88 -5.40 9.95
N LEU A 113 -16.33 -5.31 8.74
CA LEU A 113 -14.95 -5.74 8.46
C LEU A 113 -13.89 -4.95 9.23
N GLY A 114 -14.17 -3.71 9.65
CA GLY A 114 -13.27 -2.92 10.47
C GLY A 114 -13.35 -3.19 11.97
N GLU A 115 -14.38 -3.93 12.41
CA GLU A 115 -14.61 -4.30 13.82
C GLU A 115 -14.11 -5.71 14.15
N GLU A 116 -13.86 -6.54 13.13
CA GLU A 116 -13.23 -7.87 13.26
C GLU A 116 -11.70 -7.71 13.33
N GLU A 117 -11.13 -7.70 14.55
CA GLU A 117 -9.68 -7.85 14.80
C GLU A 117 -9.26 -9.32 14.94
#